data_AF-A0A2N1UQF7-F1
#
_entry.id   AF-A0A2N1UQF7-F1
#
_cell.length_a   1.000
_cell.length_b   1.000
_cell.length_c   1.000
_cell.angle_alpha   90.00
_cell.angle_beta   90.00
_cell.angle_gamma   90.00
#
_symmetry.space_group_name_H-M   'P 1'
#
loop_
_entity.id
_entity.type
_entity.pdbx_description
1 polymer ?
#
loop_
_entity_poly.entity_id
_entity_poly.type
_entity_poly.pdbx_seq_one_letter_code
_entity_poly.pdbx_strand_id
1 'polypeptide(L)'
;MSAVAAKPAAGSAMNPGAMAVGIILTLILVGICYVMSPGVGLMALIGVIIGGVLIGFGTHFVPVGGAPAAMGQAPGIATGVAMLATGAGVAGLFGGAWAAETLPATMDPMMQLIIVVCAGAVGGGLMMAITCMMVN
;
A
#
# COMPACT_ATOMS: atom_id res chain seq x y z
N MET A 1 -33.69 -14.61 -12.05
CA MET A 1 -33.42 -13.27 -12.59
C MET A 1 -32.05 -13.28 -13.23
N SER A 2 -32.03 -13.03 -14.54
CA SER A 2 -30.83 -12.96 -15.38
C SER A 2 -30.04 -11.69 -15.04
N ALA A 3 -28.94 -11.84 -14.32
CA ALA A 3 -27.85 -10.86 -14.30
C ALA A 3 -26.60 -11.62 -14.74
N VAL A 4 -26.56 -11.85 -16.05
CA VAL A 4 -25.37 -12.24 -16.80
C VAL A 4 -24.18 -11.45 -16.26
N ALA A 5 -23.13 -12.20 -15.92
CA ALA A 5 -21.78 -11.75 -15.67
C ALA A 5 -21.47 -10.40 -16.34
N ALA A 6 -21.59 -9.31 -15.58
CA ALA A 6 -20.89 -8.09 -15.94
C ALA A 6 -19.41 -8.41 -15.75
N LYS A 7 -18.74 -8.78 -16.86
CA LYS A 7 -17.28 -8.79 -16.95
C LYS A 7 -16.82 -7.47 -16.32
N PRO A 8 -15.95 -7.48 -15.29
CA PRO A 8 -15.39 -6.24 -14.78
C PRO A 8 -14.84 -5.49 -15.98
N ALA A 9 -15.34 -4.27 -16.21
CA ALA A 9 -14.93 -3.47 -17.35
C ALA A 9 -13.40 -3.49 -17.38
N ALA A 10 -12.86 -4.12 -18.43
CA ALA A 10 -11.42 -4.12 -18.66
C ALA A 10 -10.97 -2.66 -18.59
N GLY A 11 -9.94 -2.43 -17.79
CA GLY A 11 -9.52 -1.11 -17.33
C GLY A 11 -9.77 -0.03 -18.35
N SER A 12 -10.42 1.05 -17.90
CA SER A 12 -10.39 2.32 -18.61
C SER A 12 -8.98 2.51 -19.16
N ALA A 13 -8.88 2.65 -20.49
CA ALA A 13 -7.63 2.82 -21.19
C ALA A 13 -6.73 3.74 -20.37
N MET A 14 -5.55 3.24 -20.01
CA MET A 14 -4.51 3.92 -19.23
C MET A 14 -4.53 5.42 -19.55
N ASN A 15 -5.15 6.25 -18.69
CA ASN A 15 -5.40 7.65 -19.03
C ASN A 15 -4.05 8.38 -18.96
N PRO A 16 -3.43 8.73 -20.10
CA PRO A 16 -2.07 9.26 -20.09
C PRO A 16 -2.01 10.61 -19.38
N GLY A 17 -3.12 11.36 -19.39
CA GLY A 17 -3.26 12.62 -18.67
C GLY A 17 -3.22 12.44 -17.15
N ALA A 18 -3.94 11.45 -16.61
CA ALA A 18 -3.91 11.17 -15.17
C ALA A 18 -2.52 10.70 -14.70
N MET A 19 -1.84 9.88 -15.51
CA MET A 19 -0.48 9.44 -15.22
C MET A 19 0.53 10.59 -15.27
N ALA A 20 0.46 11.44 -16.30
CA ALA A 20 1.34 12.58 -16.43
C ALA A 20 1.17 13.55 -15.25
N VAL A 21 -0.09 13.84 -14.87
CA VAL A 21 -0.38 14.68 -13.69
C VAL A 21 0.19 14.07 -12.41
N GLY A 22 0.01 12.76 -12.19
CA GLY A 22 0.56 12.06 -11.02
C GLY A 22 2.09 12.11 -10.94
N ILE A 23 2.77 11.87 -12.07
CA ILE A 23 4.23 11.94 -12.17
C ILE A 23 4.73 13.36 -11.92
N ILE A 24 4.12 14.37 -12.57
CA ILE A 24 4.49 15.78 -12.40
C ILE A 24 4.32 16.21 -10.94
N LEU A 25 3.19 15.88 -10.31
CA LEU A 25 2.94 16.19 -8.90
C LEU A 25 3.97 15.54 -7.98
N THR A 26 4.33 14.28 -8.24
CA THR A 26 5.35 13.58 -7.46
C THR A 26 6.72 14.26 -7.59
N LEU A 27 7.11 14.66 -8.81
CA LEU A 27 8.37 15.37 -9.05
C LEU A 27 8.41 16.75 -8.36
N ILE A 28 7.29 17.49 -8.37
CA ILE A 28 7.17 18.77 -7.66
C ILE A 28 7.33 18.56 -6.15
N LEU A 29 6.64 17.57 -5.58
CA LEU A 29 6.70 17.28 -4.14
C LEU A 29 8.10 16.82 -3.70
N VAL A 30 8.79 16.03 -4.53
CA VAL A 30 10.19 15.66 -4.30
C VAL A 30 11.10 16.90 -4.33
N GLY A 31 10.89 17.80 -5.30
CA GLY A 31 11.62 19.07 -5.37
C GLY A 31 11.41 19.96 -4.14
N ILE A 32 10.17 20.04 -3.64
CA ILE A 32 9.85 20.77 -2.40
C ILE A 32 10.52 20.11 -1.19
N CYS A 33 10.46 18.78 -1.07
CA CYS A 33 11.13 18.06 0.01
C CYS A 33 12.66 18.23 -0.03
N TYR A 34 13.27 18.29 -1.22
CA TYR A 34 14.70 18.55 -1.34
C TYR A 34 15.08 19.94 -0.80
N VAL A 35 14.28 20.97 -1.07
CA VAL A 35 14.53 22.34 -0.57
C VAL A 35 14.26 22.46 0.92
N MET A 36 13.23 21.77 1.43
CA MET A 36 12.79 21.89 2.84
C MET A 36 13.51 20.94 3.80
N SER A 37 13.89 19.75 3.35
CA SER A 37 14.56 18.71 4.16
C SER A 37 15.48 17.84 3.29
N PRO A 38 16.66 18.37 2.88
CA PRO A 38 17.59 17.68 1.97
C PRO A 38 18.25 16.42 2.57
N GLY A 39 18.08 16.17 3.87
CA GLY A 39 18.68 15.03 4.57
C GLY A 39 17.73 13.85 4.72
N VAL A 40 17.44 13.49 5.96
CA VAL A 40 16.69 12.27 6.33
C VAL A 40 15.26 12.27 5.76
N GLY A 41 14.63 13.44 5.65
CA GLY A 41 13.27 13.57 5.10
C GLY A 41 13.16 13.17 3.62
N LEU A 42 14.16 13.52 2.81
CA LEU A 42 14.23 13.10 1.40
C LEU A 42 14.41 11.59 1.27
N MET A 43 15.27 11.00 2.10
CA MET A 43 15.52 9.55 2.09
C MET A 43 14.27 8.76 2.49
N ALA A 44 13.56 9.21 3.52
CA ALA A 44 12.29 8.60 3.93
C ALA A 44 11.22 8.72 2.83
N LEU A 45 11.09 9.88 2.18
CA LEU A 45 10.15 10.08 1.07
C LEU A 45 10.42 9.11 -0.09
N ILE A 46 11.69 8.98 -0.50
CA ILE A 46 12.08 8.05 -1.57
C ILE A 46 11.77 6.60 -1.17
N GLY A 47 12.05 6.23 0.09
CA GLY A 47 11.74 4.90 0.61
C GLY A 47 10.24 4.58 0.56
N VAL A 48 9.38 5.54 0.92
CA VAL A 48 7.91 5.40 0.83
C VAL A 48 7.43 5.29 -0.61
N ILE A 49 8.02 6.05 -1.54
CA ILE A 49 7.68 5.95 -2.98
C ILE A 49 8.03 4.56 -3.51
N ILE A 50 9.23 4.05 -3.21
CA ILE A 50 9.65 2.70 -3.63
C ILE A 50 8.73 1.65 -3.00
N GLY A 51 8.43 1.77 -1.71
CA GLY A 51 7.49 0.89 -1.01
C GLY A 51 6.10 0.89 -1.67
N GLY A 52 5.58 2.07 -2.01
CA GLY A 52 4.30 2.22 -2.70
C GLY A 52 4.28 1.57 -4.07
N VAL A 53 5.36 1.70 -4.84
CA VAL A 53 5.52 1.02 -6.14
C VAL A 53 5.56 -0.50 -5.96
N LEU A 54 6.28 -1.00 -4.97
CA LEU A 54 6.35 -2.43 -4.67
C LEU A 54 5.00 -3.01 -4.23
N ILE A 55 4.21 -2.26 -3.45
CA ILE A 55 2.83 -2.65 -3.11
C ILE A 55 1.97 -2.67 -4.37
N GLY A 56 2.02 -1.61 -5.17
CA GLY A 56 1.27 -1.51 -6.42
C GLY A 56 1.60 -2.66 -7.37
N PHE A 57 2.87 -3.01 -7.51
CA PHE A 57 3.28 -4.18 -8.29
C PHE A 57 2.76 -5.47 -7.65
N GLY A 58 2.98 -5.64 -6.34
CA GLY A 58 2.54 -6.80 -5.58
C GLY A 58 1.05 -7.09 -5.76
N THR A 59 0.18 -6.08 -5.67
CA THR A 59 -1.28 -6.26 -5.80
C THR A 59 -1.75 -6.70 -7.18
N HIS A 60 -0.96 -6.49 -8.24
CA HIS A 60 -1.27 -7.02 -9.57
C HIS A 60 -0.95 -8.51 -9.69
N PHE A 61 -0.02 -9.02 -8.88
CA PHE A 61 0.40 -10.42 -8.90
C PHE A 61 -0.20 -11.25 -7.77
N VAL A 62 -0.92 -10.66 -6.81
CA VAL A 62 -1.62 -11.43 -5.78
C VAL A 62 -2.71 -12.27 -6.45
N PRO A 63 -2.60 -13.61 -6.47
CA PRO A 63 -3.68 -14.46 -6.93
C PRO A 63 -4.84 -14.34 -5.93
N VAL A 64 -5.96 -13.78 -6.37
CA VAL A 64 -7.17 -13.65 -5.54
C VAL A 64 -7.85 -15.01 -5.41
N GLY A 65 -7.46 -15.79 -4.41
CA GLY A 65 -8.10 -17.04 -4.02
C GLY A 65 -8.78 -16.95 -2.64
N GLY A 66 -9.82 -17.77 -2.41
CA GLY A 66 -10.41 -17.98 -1.09
C GLY A 66 -11.12 -16.76 -0.49
N ALA A 67 -10.55 -16.17 0.57
CA ALA A 67 -11.20 -15.11 1.36
C ALA A 67 -11.19 -13.72 0.70
N PRO A 68 -10.08 -13.20 0.14
CA PRO A 68 -10.10 -11.93 -0.60
C PRO A 68 -11.02 -11.93 -1.83
N ALA A 69 -11.10 -13.05 -2.55
CA ALA A 69 -11.98 -13.17 -3.72
C ALA A 69 -13.47 -13.08 -3.36
N ALA A 70 -13.87 -13.64 -2.22
CA ALA A 70 -15.23 -13.54 -1.71
C ALA A 70 -15.59 -12.11 -1.27
N MET A 71 -14.64 -11.38 -0.67
CA MET A 71 -14.85 -9.99 -0.23
C MET A 71 -15.07 -9.02 -1.39
N GLY A 72 -14.36 -9.19 -2.51
CA GLY A 72 -14.55 -8.35 -3.70
C GLY A 72 -15.90 -8.54 -4.41
N GLN A 73 -16.69 -9.53 -3.99
CA GLN A 73 -18.03 -9.84 -4.53
C GLN A 73 -19.14 -9.61 -3.50
N ALA A 74 -18.81 -9.24 -2.26
CA ALA A 74 -19.78 -9.01 -1.19
C ALA A 74 -20.49 -7.65 -1.39
N PRO A 75 -21.84 -7.60 -1.40
CA PRO A 75 -22.59 -6.34 -1.43
C PRO A 75 -22.25 -5.48 -0.20
N GLY A 76 -21.71 -4.29 -0.40
CA GLY A 76 -21.34 -3.35 0.68
C GLY A 76 -19.85 -3.00 0.73
N ILE A 77 -18.97 -3.80 0.11
CA ILE A 77 -17.56 -3.44 -0.08
C ILE A 77 -17.42 -2.82 -1.48
N ALA A 78 -17.49 -1.49 -1.56
CA ALA A 78 -17.35 -0.73 -2.81
C ALA A 78 -15.93 -0.77 -3.41
N THR A 79 -15.02 -1.59 -2.87
CA THR A 79 -13.59 -1.58 -3.16
C THR A 79 -13.09 -2.98 -3.51
N GLY A 80 -12.47 -3.14 -4.69
CA GLY A 80 -11.97 -4.44 -5.14
C GLY A 80 -10.80 -4.98 -4.30
N VAL A 81 -10.47 -6.26 -4.47
CA VAL A 81 -9.40 -6.94 -3.73
C VAL A 81 -8.04 -6.24 -3.82
N ALA A 82 -7.72 -5.68 -5.00
CA ALA A 82 -6.50 -4.91 -5.21
C ALA A 82 -6.45 -3.64 -4.34
N MET A 83 -7.60 -3.01 -4.07
CA MET A 83 -7.69 -1.80 -3.26
C MET A 83 -7.52 -2.13 -1.77
N LEU A 84 -8.12 -3.23 -1.29
CA LEU A 84 -7.91 -3.72 0.08
C LEU A 84 -6.44 -4.15 0.29
N ALA A 85 -5.87 -4.89 -0.66
CA ALA A 85 -4.47 -5.31 -0.63
C ALA A 85 -3.50 -4.11 -0.63
N THR A 86 -3.82 -3.07 -1.41
CA THR A 86 -3.05 -1.82 -1.40
C THR A 86 -3.18 -1.12 -0.05
N GLY A 87 -4.39 -1.05 0.52
CA GLY A 87 -4.64 -0.45 1.84
C GLY A 87 -3.88 -1.13 2.98
N ALA A 88 -3.86 -2.46 3.02
CA ALA A 88 -3.07 -3.20 4.01
C ALA A 88 -1.56 -3.04 3.80
N GLY A 89 -1.10 -2.99 2.55
CA GLY A 89 0.30 -2.71 2.24
C GLY A 89 0.74 -1.34 2.75
N VAL A 90 -0.09 -0.31 2.56
CA VAL A 90 0.18 1.05 3.04
C VAL A 90 0.16 1.10 4.58
N ALA A 91 -0.80 0.42 5.23
CA ALA A 91 -0.83 0.30 6.69
C ALA A 91 0.46 -0.37 7.24
N GLY A 92 0.97 -1.39 6.55
CA GLY A 92 2.24 -2.03 6.90
C GLY A 92 3.46 -1.13 6.68
N LEU A 93 3.51 -0.34 5.60
CA LEU A 93 4.57 0.63 5.38
C LEU A 93 4.66 1.66 6.51
N PHE A 94 3.52 2.19 6.95
CA PHE A 94 3.49 3.15 8.06
C PHE A 94 3.83 2.48 9.41
N GLY A 95 3.40 1.25 9.65
CA GLY A 95 3.76 0.48 10.84
C GLY A 95 5.27 0.21 10.95
N GLY A 96 5.90 -0.15 9.82
CA GLY A 96 7.35 -0.32 9.74
C GLY A 96 8.12 1.00 9.87
N ALA A 97 7.65 2.06 9.20
CA ALA A 97 8.27 3.40 9.28
C ALA A 97 8.25 3.96 10.70
N TRP A 98 7.14 3.79 11.43
CA TRP A 98 7.05 4.18 12.83
C TRP A 98 8.03 3.39 13.73
N ALA A 99 8.16 2.09 13.52
CA ALA A 99 9.11 1.27 14.26
C ALA A 99 10.57 1.66 13.97
N ALA A 100 10.88 2.06 12.73
CA ALA A 100 12.22 2.50 12.34
C ALA A 100 12.65 3.79 13.05
N GLU A 101 11.73 4.74 13.24
CA GLU A 101 11.99 6.03 13.89
C GLU A 101 12.03 5.94 15.42
N THR A 102 11.33 4.96 16.02
CA THR A 102 11.22 4.84 17.48
C THR A 102 12.30 3.96 18.12
N LEU A 103 13.04 3.19 17.31
CA LEU A 103 14.08 2.30 17.80
C LEU A 103 15.39 3.05 18.11
N PRO A 104 16.13 2.68 19.18
CA PRO A 104 17.42 3.26 19.48
C PRO A 104 18.45 3.00 18.37
N ALA A 105 19.18 4.04 17.95
CA ALA A 105 20.24 3.93 16.95
C ALA A 105 21.44 3.05 17.37
N THR A 106 21.53 2.71 18.66
CA THR A 106 22.55 1.80 19.21
C THR A 106 22.15 0.32 19.16
N MET A 107 20.94 0.02 18.68
CA MET A 107 20.47 -1.36 18.52
C MET A 107 21.21 -2.02 17.35
N ASP A 108 21.47 -3.33 17.48
CA ASP A 108 22.07 -4.13 16.42
C ASP A 108 21.23 -4.00 15.13
N PRO A 109 21.84 -3.68 13.98
CA PRO A 109 21.13 -3.42 12.72
C PRO A 109 20.27 -4.62 12.28
N MET A 110 20.68 -5.85 12.59
CA MET A 110 19.89 -7.04 12.26
C MET A 110 18.62 -7.14 13.11
N MET A 111 18.71 -6.81 14.41
CA MET A 111 17.57 -6.80 15.30
C MET A 111 16.59 -5.68 14.95
N GLN A 112 17.12 -4.51 14.58
CA GLN A 112 16.32 -3.38 14.13
C GLN A 112 15.52 -3.73 12.87
N LEU A 113 16.16 -4.36 11.88
CA LEU A 113 15.46 -4.79 10.65
C LEU A 113 14.32 -5.77 10.96
N ILE A 114 14.57 -6.76 11.83
CA ILE A 114 13.54 -7.75 12.20
C ILE A 114 12.33 -7.05 12.84
N ILE A 115 12.57 -6.12 13.77
CA ILE A 115 11.49 -5.41 14.46
C ILE A 115 10.69 -4.53 13.49
N VAL A 116 11.36 -3.84 12.57
CA VAL A 116 10.72 -3.01 11.54
C VAL A 116 9.83 -3.85 10.62
N VAL A 117 10.32 -5.01 10.17
CA VAL A 117 9.55 -5.93 9.33
C VAL A 117 8.36 -6.51 10.09
N CYS A 118 8.55 -6.92 11.35
CA CYS A 118 7.47 -7.44 12.19
C CYS A 118 6.40 -6.38 12.47
N ALA A 119 6.78 -5.14 12.78
CA ALA A 119 5.85 -4.04 13.00
C ALA A 119 5.02 -3.73 11.73
N GLY A 120 5.66 -3.75 10.57
CA GLY A 120 4.96 -3.62 9.29
C GLY A 120 4.03 -4.80 9.00
N ALA A 121 4.45 -6.03 9.28
CA ALA A 121 3.62 -7.22 9.11
C ALA A 121 2.38 -7.20 10.01
N VAL A 122 2.51 -6.73 11.25
CA VAL A 122 1.38 -6.55 12.17
C VAL A 122 0.44 -5.45 11.68
N GLY A 123 0.96 -4.30 11.23
CA GLY A 123 0.14 -3.20 10.72
C GLY A 123 -0.74 -3.61 9.53
N GLY A 124 -0.14 -4.27 8.53
CA GLY A 124 -0.89 -4.78 7.38
C GLY A 124 -1.81 -5.95 7.72
N GLY A 125 -1.33 -6.90 8.54
CA GLY A 125 -2.09 -8.08 8.95
C GLY A 125 -3.32 -7.74 9.80
N LEU A 126 -3.20 -6.76 10.70
CA LEU A 126 -4.31 -6.31 11.55
C LEU A 126 -5.38 -5.57 10.75
N MET A 127 -4.97 -4.73 9.79
CA MET A 127 -5.92 -4.08 8.88
C MET A 127 -6.73 -5.10 8.08
N MET A 128 -6.07 -6.14 7.56
CA MET A 128 -6.75 -7.24 6.87
C MET A 128 -7.66 -8.05 7.79
N ALA A 129 -7.18 -8.40 8.99
CA ALA A 129 -7.96 -9.15 9.96
C ALA A 129 -9.26 -8.42 10.35
N ILE A 130 -9.19 -7.10 10.60
CA ILE A 130 -10.38 -6.30 10.94
C ILE A 130 -11.33 -6.19 9.76
N THR A 131 -10.80 -5.99 8.54
CA THR A 131 -11.63 -5.93 7.33
C THR A 131 -12.40 -7.23 7.12
N CYS A 132 -11.76 -8.38 7.35
CA CYS A 132 -12.40 -9.69 7.30
C CYS A 132 -13.44 -9.92 8.40
N MET A 133 -13.33 -9.26 9.56
CA MET A 133 -14.30 -9.38 10.67
C MET A 133 -15.54 -8.48 10.49
N MET A 134 -15.42 -7.40 9.73
CA MET A 134 -16.49 -6.41 9.51
C MET A 134 -17.30 -6.65 8.23
N VAL A 135 -16.87 -7.57 7.36
CA VAL A 135 -17.63 -7.99 6.18
C VAL A 135 -18.65 -9.05 6.60
N ASN A 136 -19.87 -8.60 6.93
CA ASN A 136 -21.01 -9.46 7.28
C ASN A 136 -22.21 -9.17 6.39
#